data_AF-R6M040-F1
#
_entry.id   AF-R6M040-F1
#
_cell.length_a   1.000
_cell.length_b   1.000
_cell.length_c   1.000
_cell.angle_alpha   90.00
_cell.angle_beta   90.00
_cell.angle_gamma   90.00
#
_symmetry.space_group_name_H-M   'P 1'
#
loop_
_entity.id
_entity.type
_entity.pdbx_description
1 polymer ?
#
loop_
_entity_poly.entity_id
_entity_poly.type
_entity_poly.pdbx_seq_one_letter_code
_entity_poly.pdbx_strand_id
1 'polypeptide(L)'
;MEEYNNEKYMVLENVENLFKRINRFGNEYNYCFSTFKPQSALPIALGAVGGLIEVAKQKNNISGYFVNKNENEICLIPVILDDHRVMQIDINGYIDIKPEEIKKIKIKNEDFIYKRITIILNDGTKYVMNSAKKIKGANYHQENLNKFIEIYK
;
A
#
# COMPACT_ATOMS: atom_id res chain seq x y z
N MET A 1 8.91 -4.82 15.17
CA MET A 1 8.14 -5.48 14.10
C MET A 1 7.17 -6.45 14.77
N GLU A 2 5.95 -6.57 14.26
CA GLU A 2 4.96 -7.56 14.74
C GLU A 2 4.62 -8.54 13.62
N GLU A 3 4.35 -9.80 13.94
CA GLU A 3 3.95 -10.80 12.93
C GLU A 3 2.59 -10.43 12.32
N TYR A 4 2.50 -10.52 10.99
CA TYR A 4 1.25 -10.29 10.27
C TYR A 4 0.31 -11.49 10.47
N ASN A 5 -0.87 -11.23 11.05
CA ASN A 5 -1.95 -12.20 11.18
C ASN A 5 -3.16 -11.73 10.36
N ASN A 6 -3.52 -12.51 9.34
CA ASN A 6 -4.59 -12.15 8.42
C ASN A 6 -5.95 -11.94 9.12
N GLU A 7 -6.31 -12.81 10.05
CA GLU A 7 -7.60 -12.74 10.76
C GLU A 7 -7.68 -11.50 11.64
N LYS A 8 -6.59 -11.18 12.36
CA LYS A 8 -6.48 -9.97 13.17
C LYS A 8 -6.76 -8.71 12.33
N TYR A 9 -6.19 -8.62 11.14
CA TYR A 9 -6.33 -7.44 10.28
C TYR A 9 -7.55 -7.49 9.33
N MET A 10 -8.45 -8.49 9.48
CA MET A 10 -9.80 -8.41 8.92
C MET A 10 -10.72 -7.47 9.70
N VAL A 11 -10.30 -7.01 10.88
CA VAL A 11 -11.05 -6.07 11.73
C VAL A 11 -10.49 -4.65 11.53
N LEU A 12 -11.37 -3.69 11.20
CA LEU A 12 -10.99 -2.29 10.96
C LEU A 12 -10.21 -1.70 12.14
N GLU A 13 -10.72 -1.85 13.35
CA GLU A 13 -10.11 -1.29 14.58
C GLU A 13 -8.63 -1.70 14.72
N ASN A 14 -8.29 -2.95 14.38
CA ASN A 14 -6.91 -3.43 14.43
C ASN A 14 -6.01 -2.74 13.40
N VAL A 15 -6.55 -2.42 12.21
CA VAL A 15 -5.82 -1.67 11.19
C VAL A 15 -5.69 -0.20 11.59
N GLU A 16 -6.75 0.43 12.09
CA GLU A 16 -6.68 1.80 12.61
C GLU A 16 -5.65 1.94 13.73
N ASN A 17 -5.59 0.96 14.63
CA ASN A 17 -4.64 0.93 15.73
C ASN A 17 -3.18 0.89 15.24
N LEU A 18 -2.89 0.36 14.04
CA LEU A 18 -1.55 0.48 13.45
C LEU A 18 -1.19 1.94 13.21
N PHE A 19 -2.09 2.71 12.61
CA PHE A 19 -1.86 4.12 12.29
C PHE A 19 -1.90 5.01 13.53
N LYS A 20 -2.77 4.72 14.50
CA LYS A 20 -2.83 5.44 15.79
C LYS A 20 -1.50 5.32 16.56
N ARG A 21 -0.88 4.14 16.58
CA ARG A 21 0.43 3.91 17.24
C ARG A 21 1.57 4.78 16.72
N ILE A 22 1.49 5.20 15.45
CA ILE A 22 2.49 6.07 14.82
C ILE A 22 1.98 7.51 14.61
N ASN A 23 0.85 7.88 15.23
CA ASN A 23 0.22 9.20 15.09
C ASN A 23 -0.10 9.59 13.63
N ARG A 24 -0.51 8.61 12.81
CA ARG A 24 -0.92 8.78 11.39
C ARG A 24 -2.39 8.47 11.14
N PHE A 25 -3.17 8.43 12.21
CA PHE A 25 -4.62 8.42 12.14
C PHE A 25 -5.12 9.87 12.19
N GLY A 26 -5.78 10.33 11.13
CA GLY A 26 -6.30 11.69 11.02
C GLY A 26 -7.53 11.92 11.87
N ASN A 27 -7.95 13.18 11.96
CA ASN A 27 -9.04 13.62 12.83
C ASN A 27 -10.41 13.57 12.13
N GLU A 28 -10.47 13.80 10.82
CA GLU A 28 -11.73 13.94 10.09
C GLU A 28 -12.10 12.68 9.33
N TYR A 29 -11.17 12.17 8.52
CA TYR A 29 -11.40 10.96 7.74
C TYR A 29 -10.16 10.07 7.72
N ASN A 30 -10.40 8.76 7.65
CA ASN A 30 -9.36 7.75 7.58
C ASN A 30 -9.82 6.61 6.66
N TYR A 31 -9.19 6.47 5.50
CA TYR A 31 -9.47 5.40 4.56
C TYR A 31 -8.39 4.33 4.68
N CYS A 32 -8.59 3.45 5.65
CA CYS A 32 -7.69 2.34 5.98
C CYS A 32 -7.99 1.09 5.16
N PHE A 33 -7.01 0.56 4.41
CA PHE A 33 -7.12 -0.69 3.67
C PHE A 33 -5.75 -1.35 3.46
N SER A 34 -5.73 -2.63 3.09
CA SER A 34 -4.51 -3.38 2.81
C SER A 34 -4.25 -3.55 1.32
N THR A 35 -2.98 -3.63 0.97
CA THR A 35 -2.50 -3.84 -0.40
C THR A 35 -1.37 -4.85 -0.41
N PHE A 36 -1.09 -5.41 -1.57
CA PHE A 36 0.04 -6.28 -1.80
C PHE A 36 0.87 -5.79 -2.98
N LYS A 37 2.17 -6.05 -2.96
CA LYS A 37 3.05 -5.80 -4.08
C LYS A 37 2.55 -6.64 -5.27
N PRO A 38 2.34 -6.06 -6.46
CA PRO A 38 1.99 -6.85 -7.63
C PRO A 38 3.07 -7.92 -7.82
N GLN A 39 2.69 -9.17 -8.05
CA GLN A 39 3.66 -10.16 -8.51
C GLN A 39 4.26 -9.61 -9.80
N SER A 40 5.56 -9.35 -9.79
CA SER A 40 6.27 -9.17 -11.04
C SER A 40 6.13 -10.50 -11.77
N ALA A 41 5.37 -10.54 -12.86
CA ALA A 41 5.75 -11.45 -13.94
C ALA A 41 7.23 -11.15 -14.17
N LEU A 42 8.09 -12.17 -14.01
CA LEU A 42 9.55 -12.04 -14.01
C LEU A 42 10.06 -11.04 -15.06
N PRO A 43 11.23 -10.42 -14.83
CA PRO A 43 11.89 -9.67 -15.90
C PRO A 43 12.05 -10.62 -17.09
N ILE A 44 11.26 -10.39 -18.15
CA ILE A 44 11.56 -11.00 -19.42
C ILE A 44 12.90 -10.38 -19.81
N ALA A 45 13.96 -11.16 -19.66
CA ALA A 45 15.25 -10.89 -20.24
C ALA A 45 15.06 -10.84 -21.76
N LEU A 46 14.70 -9.68 -22.28
CA LEU A 46 14.74 -9.36 -23.70
C LEU A 46 15.25 -7.91 -23.81
N GLY A 47 16.44 -7.79 -24.40
CA GLY A 47 17.31 -6.63 -24.33
C GLY A 47 16.62 -5.28 -24.55
N ALA A 48 16.79 -4.39 -23.58
CA ALA A 48 16.75 -2.95 -23.80
C ALA A 48 17.73 -2.32 -22.80
N VAL A 49 18.92 -2.01 -23.29
CA VAL A 49 19.88 -1.13 -22.62
C VAL A 49 19.25 0.26 -22.57
N GLY A 50 18.93 0.75 -21.38
CA GLY A 50 18.49 2.13 -21.17
C GLY A 50 17.33 2.26 -20.19
N GLY A 51 17.65 2.48 -18.91
CA GLY A 51 16.69 3.01 -17.93
C GLY A 51 16.26 2.06 -16.80
N LEU A 52 17.15 1.20 -16.30
CA LEU A 52 16.97 0.63 -14.95
C LEU A 52 17.41 1.66 -13.91
N ILE A 53 16.64 2.73 -13.74
CA ILE A 53 16.82 3.65 -12.61
C ILE A 53 15.75 3.32 -11.57
N GLU A 54 16.26 2.79 -10.45
CA GLU A 54 15.66 2.75 -9.11
C GLU A 54 14.31 2.03 -8.94
N VAL A 55 14.33 0.70 -9.10
CA VAL A 55 13.50 -0.20 -8.26
C VAL A 55 14.23 -0.54 -6.94
N ALA A 56 15.43 0.01 -6.73
CA ALA A 56 16.40 -0.36 -5.70
C ALA A 56 16.23 0.33 -4.33
N LYS A 57 15.06 0.90 -3.99
CA LYS A 57 14.80 1.46 -2.64
C LYS A 57 13.57 0.91 -1.92
N GLN A 58 12.72 0.13 -2.60
CA GLN A 58 11.80 -0.75 -1.86
C GLN A 58 12.64 -1.94 -1.41
N LYS A 59 12.79 -2.15 -0.09
CA LYS A 59 13.46 -3.37 0.42
C LYS A 59 12.88 -4.56 -0.37
N ASN A 60 13.74 -5.39 -0.96
CA ASN A 60 13.31 -6.47 -1.87
C ASN A 60 12.28 -7.43 -1.23
N ASN A 61 12.11 -7.35 0.09
CA ASN A 61 11.19 -8.12 0.89
C ASN A 61 9.83 -7.46 1.16
N ILE A 62 9.51 -6.27 0.65
CA ILE A 62 8.17 -5.70 0.84
C ILE A 62 7.13 -6.54 0.07
N SER A 63 6.19 -7.12 0.80
CA SER A 63 5.07 -7.91 0.28
C SER A 63 3.81 -7.08 0.06
N GLY A 64 3.70 -5.91 0.71
CA GLY A 64 2.51 -5.06 0.62
C GLY A 64 2.57 -3.88 1.57
N TYR A 65 1.45 -3.17 1.67
CA TYR A 65 1.31 -2.05 2.60
C TYR A 65 -0.09 -2.06 3.20
N PHE A 66 -0.19 -1.71 4.48
CA PHE A 66 -1.40 -1.04 4.97
C PHE A 66 -1.34 0.41 4.51
N VAL A 67 -2.48 0.93 4.06
CA VAL A 67 -2.65 2.28 3.55
C VAL A 67 -3.65 3.00 4.43
N ASN A 68 -3.34 4.23 4.83
CA ASN A 68 -4.33 5.18 5.34
C ASN A 68 -4.24 6.46 4.51
N LYS A 69 -5.36 6.88 3.92
CA LYS A 69 -5.53 8.24 3.42
C LYS A 69 -6.34 9.03 4.44
N ASN A 70 -5.71 10.03 5.05
CA ASN A 70 -6.33 10.97 5.98
C ASN A 70 -6.37 12.39 5.39
N GLU A 71 -6.81 13.40 6.14
CA GLU A 71 -6.90 14.79 5.67
C GLU A 71 -5.58 15.39 5.18
N ASN A 72 -4.46 14.97 5.77
CA ASN A 72 -3.16 15.57 5.56
C ASN A 72 -2.29 14.84 4.54
N GLU A 73 -2.38 13.51 4.45
CA GLU A 73 -1.40 12.69 3.72
C GLU A 73 -1.91 11.29 3.36
N ILE A 74 -1.11 10.54 2.59
CA ILE A 74 -1.19 9.08 2.51
C ILE A 74 -0.07 8.50 3.36
N CYS A 75 -0.40 7.69 4.36
CA CYS A 75 0.56 6.91 5.13
C CYS A 75 0.55 5.45 4.64
N LEU A 76 1.74 4.90 4.40
CA LEU A 76 1.96 3.50 4.06
C LEU A 76 2.74 2.81 5.19
N ILE A 77 2.20 1.73 5.75
CA ILE A 77 2.92 0.86 6.68
C ILE A 77 3.32 -0.42 5.94
N PRO A 78 4.62 -0.69 5.73
CA PRO A 78 5.05 -1.88 4.99
C PRO A 78 4.71 -3.18 5.71
N VAL A 79 4.28 -4.16 4.93
CA VAL A 79 4.32 -5.58 5.28
C VAL A 79 5.51 -6.19 4.57
N ILE A 80 6.48 -6.70 5.32
CA ILE A 80 7.72 -7.28 4.83
C ILE A 80 7.72 -8.79 5.04
N LEU A 81 8.40 -9.51 4.17
CA LEU A 81 8.73 -10.92 4.35
C LEU A 81 10.10 -11.00 5.04
N ASP A 82 10.20 -11.63 6.21
CA ASP A 82 11.50 -11.85 6.82
C ASP A 82 12.26 -13.02 6.16
N ASP A 83 13.49 -13.25 6.62
CA ASP A 83 14.36 -14.31 6.08
C ASP A 83 13.79 -15.73 6.30
N HIS A 84 12.87 -15.89 7.25
CA HIS A 84 12.16 -17.13 7.55
C HIS A 84 10.84 -17.27 6.77
N ARG A 85 10.56 -16.36 5.82
CA ARG A 85 9.31 -16.27 5.06
C ARG A 85 8.08 -16.02 5.92
N VAL A 86 8.26 -15.39 7.08
CA VAL A 86 7.16 -14.92 7.91
C VAL A 86 6.87 -13.47 7.53
N MET A 87 5.60 -13.16 7.30
CA MET A 87 5.19 -11.78 7.03
C MET A 87 5.20 -11.00 8.35
N GLN A 88 5.83 -9.84 8.35
CA GLN A 88 5.90 -8.91 9.48
C GLN A 88 5.45 -7.51 9.09
N ILE A 89 4.89 -6.79 10.05
CA ILE A 89 4.52 -5.39 9.92
C ILE A 89 5.71 -4.54 10.40
N ASP A 90 6.30 -3.81 9.47
CA ASP A 90 7.37 -2.85 9.74
C ASP A 90 6.78 -1.49 10.13
N ILE A 91 6.18 -1.43 11.32
CA ILE A 91 5.46 -0.24 11.81
C ILE A 91 6.34 1.02 11.86
N ASN A 92 7.64 0.87 12.09
CA ASN A 92 8.59 1.98 12.15
C ASN A 92 9.14 2.36 10.77
N GLY A 93 9.00 1.48 9.77
CA GLY A 93 9.36 1.74 8.39
C GLY A 93 8.26 2.42 7.58
N TYR A 94 7.30 3.08 8.25
CA TYR A 94 6.20 3.76 7.59
C TYR A 94 6.69 4.89 6.67
N ILE A 95 5.87 5.20 5.67
CA ILE A 95 6.16 6.20 4.64
C ILE A 95 4.98 7.16 4.60
N ASP A 96 5.26 8.42 4.91
CA ASP A 96 4.32 9.52 4.71
C ASP A 96 4.51 10.09 3.31
N ILE A 97 3.39 10.32 2.63
CA ILE A 97 3.34 10.94 1.31
C ILE A 97 2.39 12.12 1.39
N LYS A 98 2.95 13.33 1.40
CA LYS A 98 2.17 14.55 1.45
C LYS A 98 1.55 14.89 0.09
N PRO A 99 0.41 15.60 0.04
CA PRO A 99 -0.26 15.99 -1.19
C PRO A 99 0.66 16.72 -2.17
N GLU A 100 1.52 17.62 -1.68
CA GLU A 100 2.46 18.38 -2.49
C GLU A 100 3.59 17.54 -3.10
N GLU A 101 3.85 16.34 -2.58
CA GLU A 101 4.84 15.41 -3.13
C GLU A 101 4.25 14.56 -4.27
N ILE A 102 2.92 14.46 -4.35
CA ILE A 102 2.21 13.62 -5.31
C ILE A 102 2.16 14.32 -6.66
N LYS A 103 2.87 13.74 -7.64
CA LYS A 103 2.75 14.15 -9.04
C LYS A 103 1.44 13.65 -9.64
N LYS A 104 1.11 12.38 -9.40
CA LYS A 104 -0.08 11.73 -9.95
C LYS A 104 -0.38 10.42 -9.22
N ILE A 105 -1.66 10.15 -8.98
CA ILE A 105 -2.16 8.82 -8.65
C ILE A 105 -2.85 8.23 -9.88
N LYS A 106 -2.55 6.96 -10.17
CA LYS A 106 -3.22 6.18 -11.22
C LYS A 106 -3.89 4.98 -10.60
N ILE A 107 -5.17 4.79 -10.92
CA ILE A 107 -5.96 3.65 -10.46
C ILE A 107 -6.47 2.92 -11.70
N LYS A 108 -6.09 1.64 -11.85
CA LYS A 108 -6.52 0.78 -12.96
C LYS A 108 -7.24 -0.45 -12.42
N ASN A 109 -8.28 -0.90 -13.15
CA ASN A 109 -8.74 -2.28 -12.99
C ASN A 109 -7.68 -3.19 -13.61
N GLU A 110 -7.13 -4.12 -12.83
CA GLU A 110 -6.16 -5.07 -13.38
C GLU A 110 -6.85 -6.37 -13.83
N ASP A 111 -7.75 -6.89 -13.01
CA ASP A 111 -8.65 -7.99 -13.35
C ASP A 111 -10.00 -7.81 -12.65
N PHE A 112 -10.81 -8.86 -12.54
CA PHE A 112 -12.07 -8.81 -11.81
C PHE A 112 -11.87 -8.70 -10.29
N ILE A 113 -10.73 -9.11 -9.76
CA ILE A 113 -10.42 -9.20 -8.31
C ILE A 113 -9.73 -7.94 -7.79
N TYR A 114 -8.83 -7.32 -8.55
CA TYR A 114 -7.88 -6.33 -8.05
C TYR A 114 -7.97 -4.97 -8.76
N LYS A 115 -7.61 -3.94 -8.00
CA LYS A 115 -7.28 -2.59 -8.49
C LYS A 115 -5.78 -2.39 -8.36
N ARG A 116 -5.12 -1.95 -9.42
CA ARG A 116 -3.74 -1.47 -9.34
C ARG A 116 -3.74 0.01 -9.00
N ILE A 117 -3.09 0.36 -7.90
CA ILE A 117 -2.85 1.73 -7.45
C ILE A 117 -1.38 2.05 -7.71
N THR A 118 -1.11 3.18 -8.35
CA THR A 118 0.24 3.68 -8.57
C THR A 118 0.31 5.12 -8.10
N ILE A 119 1.08 5.36 -7.04
CA ILE A 119 1.40 6.70 -6.53
C ILE A 119 2.73 7.10 -7.15
N ILE A 120 2.74 8.19 -7.92
CA ILE A 120 3.94 8.74 -8.56
C ILE A 120 4.24 10.07 -7.86
N LEU A 121 5.45 10.18 -7.33
CA LEU A 121 5.93 11.41 -6.68
C LEU A 121 6.62 12.34 -7.68
N ASN A 122 6.82 13.59 -7.27
CA ASN A 122 7.46 14.63 -8.08
C ASN A 122 8.92 14.32 -8.42
N ASP A 123 9.64 13.64 -7.52
CA ASP A 123 11.02 13.18 -7.71
C ASP A 123 11.15 11.97 -8.66
N GLY A 124 10.03 11.40 -9.11
CA GLY A 124 9.98 10.20 -9.95
C GLY A 124 9.80 8.88 -9.21
N THR A 125 9.84 8.88 -7.87
CA THR A 125 9.58 7.71 -7.02
C THR A 125 8.18 7.16 -7.30
N LYS A 126 8.05 5.82 -7.33
CA LYS A 126 6.78 5.13 -7.59
C LYS A 126 6.46 4.07 -6.55
N TYR A 127 5.26 4.14 -6.00
CA TYR A 127 4.66 3.08 -5.20
C TYR A 127 3.59 2.38 -6.02
N VAL A 128 3.86 1.13 -6.41
CA VAL A 128 2.93 0.30 -7.20
C VAL A 128 2.41 -0.81 -6.31
N MET A 129 1.09 -0.88 -6.15
CA MET A 129 0.43 -1.83 -5.25
C MET A 129 -0.88 -2.31 -5.85
N ASN A 130 -1.26 -3.55 -5.56
CA ASN A 130 -2.55 -4.10 -5.89
C ASN A 130 -3.42 -4.14 -4.62
N SER A 131 -4.68 -3.76 -4.74
CA SER A 131 -5.69 -3.85 -3.69
C SER A 131 -6.82 -4.77 -4.14
N ALA A 132 -7.20 -5.73 -3.29
CA ALA A 132 -8.37 -6.56 -3.54
C ALA A 132 -9.63 -5.67 -3.53
N LYS A 133 -10.50 -5.79 -4.53
CA LYS A 133 -11.76 -5.03 -4.56
C LYS A 133 -12.69 -5.39 -3.40
N LYS A 134 -12.55 -6.62 -2.90
CA LYS A 134 -13.33 -7.17 -1.79
C LYS A 134 -12.54 -8.26 -1.09
N ILE A 135 -12.60 -8.28 0.25
CA ILE A 135 -12.06 -9.34 1.08
C ILE A 135 -13.20 -9.88 1.94
N LYS A 136 -13.46 -11.19 1.86
CA LYS A 136 -14.51 -11.83 2.67
C LYS A 136 -14.18 -11.66 4.16
N GLY A 137 -15.13 -11.13 4.94
CA GLY A 137 -14.93 -10.89 6.38
C GLY A 137 -14.36 -9.51 6.72
N ALA A 138 -13.91 -8.73 5.74
CA ALA A 138 -13.32 -7.40 5.94
C ALA A 138 -14.08 -6.33 5.13
N ASN A 139 -15.35 -6.08 5.46
CA ASN A 139 -16.20 -5.16 4.70
C ASN A 139 -15.65 -3.72 4.64
N TYR A 140 -14.95 -3.29 5.71
CA TYR A 140 -14.30 -1.98 5.78
C TYR A 140 -13.32 -1.76 4.61
N HIS A 141 -12.66 -2.83 4.15
CA HIS A 141 -11.63 -2.77 3.13
C HIS A 141 -12.22 -2.26 1.82
N GLN A 142 -13.34 -2.84 1.40
CA GLN A 142 -14.04 -2.45 0.18
C GLN A 142 -14.57 -1.01 0.29
N GLU A 143 -15.17 -0.65 1.42
CA GLU A 143 -15.70 0.70 1.64
C GLU A 143 -14.60 1.76 1.57
N ASN A 144 -13.51 1.56 2.31
CA ASN A 144 -12.40 2.50 2.38
C ASN A 144 -11.63 2.58 1.06
N LEU A 145 -11.44 1.45 0.37
CA LEU A 145 -10.85 1.45 -0.98
C LEU A 145 -11.71 2.26 -1.95
N ASN A 146 -13.04 2.13 -1.91
CA ASN A 146 -13.91 2.90 -2.80
C ASN A 146 -13.84 4.39 -2.53
N LYS A 147 -13.86 4.82 -1.26
CA LYS A 147 -13.68 6.23 -0.88
C LYS A 147 -12.32 6.77 -1.34
N PHE A 148 -11.25 5.99 -1.16
CA PHE A 148 -9.93 6.35 -1.69
C PHE A 148 -9.96 6.54 -3.21
N ILE A 149 -10.60 5.62 -3.93
CA ILE A 149 -10.69 5.71 -5.40
C ILE A 149 -11.47 6.95 -5.81
N GLU A 150 -12.56 7.30 -5.14
CA GLU A 150 -13.39 8.47 -5.46
C GLU A 150 -12.65 9.80 -5.36
N ILE A 151 -11.70 9.92 -4.43
CA ILE A 151 -10.85 11.11 -4.29
C ILE A 151 -9.92 11.29 -5.50
N TYR A 152 -9.51 10.20 -6.13
CA TYR A 152 -8.48 10.18 -7.19
C TYR A 152 -8.99 9.69 -8.55
N LYS A 153 -10.32 9.67 -8.76
CA LYS A 153 -10.94 9.48 -10.07
C LYS A 153 -10.74 10.71 -10.94
#